data_AF-A0A5P2C4V8-F1
#
_entry.id   AF-A0A5P2C4V8-F1
#
_cell.length_a   1.000
_cell.length_b   1.000
_cell.length_c   1.000
_cell.angle_alpha   90.00
_cell.angle_beta   90.00
_cell.angle_gamma   90.00
#
_symmetry.space_group_name_H-M   'P 1'
#
loop_
_entity.id
_entity.type
_entity.pdbx_description
1 polymer ?
#
loop_
_entity_poly.entity_id
_entity_poly.type
_entity_poly.pdbx_seq_one_letter_code
_entity_poly.pdbx_strand_id
1 'polypeptide(L)'
;MSDTPDSPAAPDLPVTFRPTRTRAVLLTAGVAIFVVITAIAFLLPTLSPGERTSFVFTGSLLCGVLVLLSRPKVVADESGVTVVNIATRRRLAWAEIVQVNLRPGDPWVFLNLSDGTSLPALGIQPGIAKQQAIGDARALRALADARATGRPAPGLD
;
A
#
# COMPACT_ATOMS: atom_id res chain seq x y z
N MET A 1 -3.25 -9.69 -41.76
CA MET A 1 -4.13 -9.33 -40.63
C MET A 1 -3.21 -9.09 -39.45
N SER A 2 -2.89 -7.84 -39.14
CA SER A 2 -1.95 -7.51 -38.06
C SER A 2 -2.71 -7.54 -36.75
N ASP A 3 -2.42 -8.52 -35.89
CA ASP A 3 -2.83 -8.47 -34.48
C ASP A 3 -2.11 -7.31 -33.82
N THR A 4 -2.81 -6.20 -33.60
CA THR A 4 -2.39 -5.19 -32.63
C THR A 4 -2.52 -5.86 -31.26
N PRO A 5 -1.43 -6.05 -30.49
CA PRO A 5 -1.57 -6.56 -29.14
C PRO A 5 -2.43 -5.58 -28.36
N ASP A 6 -3.59 -6.06 -27.91
CA ASP A 6 -4.53 -5.35 -27.04
C ASP A 6 -3.72 -4.65 -25.95
N SER A 7 -3.68 -3.32 -25.98
CA SER A 7 -3.11 -2.54 -24.88
C SER A 7 -3.84 -3.02 -23.62
N PRO A 8 -3.14 -3.49 -22.57
CA PRO A 8 -3.81 -4.05 -21.41
C PRO A 8 -4.78 -2.99 -20.87
N ALA A 9 -6.08 -3.30 -20.99
CA ALA A 9 -7.14 -2.40 -20.58
C ALA A 9 -6.92 -1.98 -19.12
N ALA A 10 -7.04 -0.69 -18.86
CA ALA A 10 -6.93 -0.17 -17.50
C ALA A 10 -8.00 -0.87 -16.63
N PRO A 11 -7.67 -1.26 -15.39
CA PRO A 11 -8.62 -1.95 -14.53
C PRO A 11 -9.83 -1.06 -14.21
N ASP A 12 -10.98 -1.68 -14.01
CA ASP A 12 -12.19 -0.98 -13.57
C ASP A 12 -11.96 -0.29 -12.22
N LEU A 13 -12.51 0.92 -12.11
CA LEU A 13 -12.48 1.71 -10.87
C LEU A 13 -13.72 1.41 -10.02
N PRO A 14 -13.61 1.47 -8.68
CA PRO A 14 -12.42 1.74 -7.90
C PRO A 14 -11.49 0.52 -7.73
N VAL A 15 -10.18 0.74 -7.76
CA VAL A 15 -9.17 -0.29 -7.50
C VAL A 15 -8.30 0.06 -6.30
N THR A 16 -7.98 -0.94 -5.48
CA THR A 16 -7.12 -0.76 -4.29
C THR A 16 -5.89 -1.66 -4.37
N PHE A 17 -4.71 -1.05 -4.41
CA PHE A 17 -3.43 -1.73 -4.36
C PHE A 17 -2.94 -1.82 -2.91
N ARG A 18 -2.53 -3.02 -2.49
CA ARG A 18 -1.98 -3.30 -1.16
C ARG A 18 -0.84 -4.29 -1.28
N PRO A 19 0.19 -4.22 -0.41
CA PRO A 19 1.26 -5.20 -0.39
C PRO A 19 0.77 -6.45 0.36
N THR A 20 -0.14 -7.23 -0.24
CA THR A 20 -0.89 -8.31 0.42
C THR A 20 0.00 -9.33 1.12
N ARG A 21 1.10 -9.74 0.49
CA ARG A 21 2.07 -10.67 1.10
C ARG A 21 2.78 -10.05 2.30
N THR A 22 3.31 -8.84 2.17
CA THR A 22 3.94 -8.11 3.28
C THR A 22 2.96 -7.93 4.44
N ARG A 23 1.71 -7.56 4.14
CA ARG A 23 0.64 -7.43 5.14
C ARG A 23 0.34 -8.76 5.83
N ALA A 24 0.25 -9.87 5.11
CA ALA A 24 0.04 -11.18 5.71
C ALA A 24 1.19 -11.56 6.65
N VAL A 25 2.45 -11.32 6.25
CA VAL A 25 3.62 -11.58 7.09
C VAL A 25 3.61 -10.72 8.35
N LEU A 26 3.36 -9.41 8.23
CA LEU A 26 3.34 -8.50 9.39
C LEU A 26 2.24 -8.87 10.39
N LEU A 27 1.03 -9.19 9.90
CA LEU A 27 -0.09 -9.53 10.77
C LEU A 27 0.10 -10.90 11.44
N THR A 28 0.58 -11.89 10.70
CA THR A 28 0.86 -13.23 11.27
C THR A 28 1.99 -13.16 12.30
N ALA A 29 3.08 -12.45 12.00
CA ALA A 29 4.16 -12.23 12.96
C ALA A 29 3.69 -11.47 14.20
N GLY A 30 2.85 -10.43 14.05
CA GLY A 30 2.30 -9.68 15.18
C GLY A 30 1.43 -10.54 16.10
N VAL A 31 0.56 -11.37 15.53
CA VAL A 31 -0.24 -12.33 16.30
C VAL A 31 0.66 -13.33 17.01
N ALA A 32 1.65 -13.90 16.31
CA ALA A 32 2.57 -14.88 16.90
C ALA A 32 3.37 -14.28 18.07
N ILE A 33 3.93 -13.09 17.91
CA ILE A 33 4.67 -12.37 18.96
C ILE A 33 3.77 -12.12 20.17
N PHE A 34 2.56 -11.62 19.94
CA PHE A 34 1.61 -11.36 21.02
C PHE A 34 1.27 -12.64 21.80
N VAL A 35 0.96 -13.73 21.08
CA VAL A 35 0.64 -15.03 21.68
C VAL A 35 1.81 -15.57 22.50
N VAL A 36 3.03 -15.56 21.94
CA VAL A 36 4.23 -16.07 22.63
C VAL A 36 4.55 -15.27 23.89
N ILE A 37 4.56 -13.93 23.81
CA ILE A 37 4.84 -13.07 24.98
C ILE A 37 3.78 -13.27 26.07
N THR A 38 2.50 -13.35 25.66
CA THR A 38 1.40 -13.59 26.59
C THR A 38 1.53 -14.97 27.24
N ALA A 39 1.82 -16.01 26.46
CA ALA A 39 2.04 -17.35 26.99
C ALA A 39 3.18 -17.38 28.01
N ILE A 40 4.32 -16.76 27.72
CA ILE A 40 5.44 -16.64 28.66
C ILE A 40 4.99 -15.96 29.96
N ALA A 41 4.22 -14.87 29.87
CA ALA A 41 3.71 -14.18 31.06
C ALA A 41 2.86 -15.10 31.95
N PHE A 42 2.07 -16.00 31.35
CA PHE A 42 1.23 -16.91 32.11
C PHE A 42 1.95 -18.16 32.61
N LEU A 43 2.92 -18.67 31.84
CA LEU A 43 3.68 -19.87 32.17
C LEU A 43 4.76 -19.63 33.23
N LEU A 44 5.27 -18.40 33.39
CA LEU A 44 6.25 -18.08 34.42
C LEU A 44 5.53 -17.87 35.79
N PRO A 45 5.71 -18.78 36.76
CA PRO A 45 5.00 -18.70 38.04
C PRO A 45 5.53 -17.58 38.94
N THR A 46 6.76 -17.13 38.71
CA THR A 46 7.46 -16.12 39.53
C THR A 46 7.00 -14.69 39.28
N LEU A 47 6.25 -14.43 38.20
CA LEU A 47 5.79 -13.10 37.85
C LEU A 47 4.57 -12.70 38.70
N SER A 48 4.68 -11.52 39.32
CA SER A 48 3.56 -10.83 39.93
C SER A 48 2.48 -10.45 38.90
N PRO A 49 1.23 -10.20 39.32
CA PRO A 49 0.16 -9.75 38.41
C PRO A 49 0.52 -8.47 37.63
N GLY A 50 1.27 -7.54 38.25
CA GLY A 50 1.73 -6.32 37.60
C GLY A 50 2.69 -6.60 36.45
N GLU A 51 3.68 -7.49 36.67
CA GLU A 51 4.63 -7.88 35.63
C GLU A 51 3.95 -8.62 34.47
N ARG A 52 3.00 -9.52 34.76
CA ARG A 52 2.21 -10.19 33.72
C ARG A 52 1.47 -9.19 32.84
N THR A 53 0.88 -8.16 33.47
CA THR A 53 0.22 -7.07 32.75
C THR A 53 1.19 -6.32 31.84
N SER A 54 2.41 -6.04 32.30
CA SER A 54 3.46 -5.40 31.50
C SER A 54 3.88 -6.24 30.28
N PHE A 55 3.93 -7.57 30.39
CA PHE A 55 4.20 -8.45 29.26
C PHE A 55 3.07 -8.40 28.22
N VAL A 56 1.82 -8.55 28.66
CA VAL A 56 0.66 -8.50 27.76
C VAL A 56 0.56 -7.13 27.08
N PHE A 57 0.80 -6.05 27.82
CA PHE A 57 0.85 -4.69 27.28
C PHE A 57 1.96 -4.53 26.25
N THR A 58 3.18 -4.98 26.55
CA THR A 58 4.32 -4.95 25.61
C THR A 58 4.02 -5.75 24.34
N GLY A 59 3.50 -6.97 24.47
CA GLY A 59 3.10 -7.80 23.34
C GLY A 59 2.03 -7.12 22.49
N SER A 60 1.05 -6.47 23.13
CA SER A 60 -0.02 -5.72 22.45
C SER A 60 0.56 -4.53 21.67
N LEU A 61 1.52 -3.80 22.27
CA LEU A 61 2.18 -2.66 21.62
C LEU A 61 2.96 -3.11 20.39
N LEU A 62 3.75 -4.18 20.50
CA LEU A 62 4.52 -4.73 19.38
C LEU A 62 3.60 -5.21 18.25
N CYS A 63 2.54 -5.94 18.58
CA CYS A 63 1.53 -6.34 17.60
C CYS A 63 0.86 -5.12 16.95
N GLY A 64 0.50 -4.10 17.74
CA GLY A 64 -0.07 -2.85 17.26
C GLY A 64 0.84 -2.11 16.27
N VAL A 65 2.15 -2.09 16.52
CA VAL A 65 3.14 -1.54 15.58
C VAL A 65 3.14 -2.32 14.26
N LEU A 66 3.13 -3.65 14.30
CA LEU A 66 3.10 -4.46 13.07
C LEU A 66 1.78 -4.29 12.30
N VAL A 67 0.66 -4.15 13.01
CA VAL A 67 -0.64 -3.79 12.41
C VAL A 67 -0.55 -2.42 11.72
N LEU A 68 0.04 -1.42 12.38
CA LEU A 68 0.24 -0.08 11.80
C LEU A 68 1.09 -0.13 10.52
N LEU A 69 2.20 -0.86 10.54
CA LEU A 69 3.08 -1.06 9.38
C LEU A 69 2.39 -1.80 8.23
N SER A 70 1.31 -2.54 8.51
CA SER A 70 0.52 -3.27 7.51
C SER A 70 -0.59 -2.44 6.83
N ARG A 71 -0.81 -1.20 7.28
CA ARG A 71 -1.87 -0.30 6.77
C ARG A 71 -1.63 0.30 5.38
N PRO A 72 -0.40 0.46 4.84
CA PRO A 72 -0.20 1.14 3.57
C PRO A 72 -1.05 0.57 2.43
N LYS A 73 -1.64 1.48 1.65
CA LYS A 73 -2.47 1.15 0.49
C LYS A 73 -2.55 2.33 -0.47
N VAL A 74 -2.79 2.04 -1.74
CA VAL A 74 -3.12 3.03 -2.76
C VAL A 74 -4.51 2.73 -3.27
N VAL A 75 -5.39 3.72 -3.28
CA VAL A 75 -6.77 3.58 -3.76
C VAL A 75 -6.95 4.53 -4.94
N ALA A 76 -7.24 3.99 -6.11
CA ALA A 76 -7.60 4.77 -7.29
C ALA A 76 -9.11 4.69 -7.51
N ASP A 77 -9.72 5.83 -7.78
CA ASP A 77 -11.13 5.96 -8.15
C ASP A 77 -11.29 7.03 -9.24
N GLU A 78 -12.52 7.29 -9.65
CA GLU A 78 -12.85 8.20 -10.75
C GLU A 78 -12.22 9.59 -10.62
N SER A 79 -12.14 10.10 -9.39
CA SER A 79 -11.66 11.46 -9.14
C SER A 79 -10.15 11.57 -8.90
N GLY A 80 -9.47 10.46 -8.60
CA GLY A 80 -8.03 10.46 -8.37
C GLY A 80 -7.51 9.31 -7.53
N VAL A 81 -6.37 9.54 -6.88
CA VAL A 81 -5.63 8.54 -6.12
C VAL A 81 -5.45 8.96 -4.67
N THR A 82 -5.88 8.11 -3.74
CA THR A 82 -5.55 8.24 -2.32
C THR A 82 -4.35 7.35 -1.99
N VAL A 83 -3.24 7.94 -1.57
CA VAL A 83 -2.08 7.23 -1.03
C VAL A 83 -2.16 7.26 0.49
N VAL A 84 -2.23 6.09 1.11
CA VAL A 84 -2.12 5.90 2.56
C VAL A 84 -0.78 5.26 2.85
N ASN A 85 0.10 6.01 3.51
CA ASN A 85 1.36 5.52 4.06
C ASN A 85 1.20 5.30 5.57
N ILE A 86 2.28 4.91 6.24
CA ILE A 86 2.28 4.58 7.67
C ILE A 86 1.82 5.77 8.52
N ALA A 87 2.37 6.95 8.25
CA ALA A 87 2.11 8.17 9.02
C ALA A 87 1.27 9.23 8.28
N THR A 88 1.05 9.05 6.98
CA THR A 88 0.43 10.09 6.14
C THR A 88 -0.67 9.52 5.25
N ARG A 89 -1.64 10.38 4.93
CA ARG A 89 -2.68 10.11 3.93
C ARG A 89 -2.79 11.32 3.02
N ARG A 90 -2.58 11.15 1.72
CA ARG A 90 -2.69 12.21 0.72
C ARG A 90 -3.67 11.79 -0.38
N ARG A 91 -4.59 12.68 -0.73
CA ARG A 91 -5.43 12.57 -1.92
C ARG A 91 -4.80 13.41 -3.03
N LEU A 92 -4.70 12.82 -4.21
CA LEU A 92 -4.19 13.45 -5.43
C LEU A 92 -5.29 13.39 -6.48
N ALA A 93 -5.56 14.50 -7.16
CA ALA A 93 -6.29 14.49 -8.42
C ALA A 93 -5.45 13.79 -9.49
N TRP A 94 -6.10 13.23 -10.52
CA TRP A 94 -5.37 12.60 -11.64
C TRP A 94 -4.38 13.57 -12.31
N ALA A 95 -4.77 14.85 -12.47
CA ALA A 95 -3.92 15.88 -13.07
C ALA A 95 -2.65 16.21 -12.27
N GLU A 96 -2.63 15.91 -10.95
CA GLU A 96 -1.41 16.09 -10.15
C GLU A 96 -0.38 15.00 -10.46
N ILE A 97 -0.78 13.85 -10.97
CA ILE A 97 0.10 12.68 -11.18
C ILE A 97 0.69 12.75 -12.58
N VAL A 98 1.94 13.20 -12.68
CA VAL A 98 2.66 13.32 -13.94
C VAL A 98 3.25 11.99 -14.37
N GLN A 99 3.74 11.19 -13.41
CA GLN A 99 4.38 9.91 -13.72
C GLN A 99 4.28 8.92 -12.57
N VAL A 100 3.99 7.67 -12.90
CA VAL A 100 4.08 6.53 -11.97
C VAL A 100 5.40 5.81 -12.22
N ASN A 101 6.29 5.76 -11.23
CA ASN A 101 7.63 5.19 -11.36
C ASN A 101 7.87 4.01 -10.43
N LEU A 102 8.47 2.95 -10.97
CA LEU A 102 9.03 1.85 -10.23
C LEU A 102 10.31 1.38 -10.94
N ARG A 103 11.46 1.77 -10.43
CA ARG A 103 12.77 1.42 -11.00
C ARG A 103 13.27 0.11 -10.38
N PRO A 104 14.17 -0.62 -11.06
CA PRO A 104 14.87 -1.73 -10.45
C PRO A 104 15.61 -1.27 -9.17
N GLY A 105 15.32 -1.93 -8.04
CA GLY A 105 15.90 -1.58 -6.75
C GLY A 105 15.02 -0.66 -5.89
N ASP A 106 13.99 -0.03 -6.46
CA ASP A 106 13.09 0.80 -5.67
C ASP A 106 12.33 -0.05 -4.63
N PRO A 107 12.20 0.43 -3.38
CA PRO A 107 11.47 -0.30 -2.35
C PRO A 107 9.95 -0.19 -2.49
N TRP A 108 9.46 0.78 -3.27
CA TRP A 108 8.04 1.03 -3.56
C TRP A 108 7.87 1.91 -4.81
N VAL A 109 6.63 2.08 -5.26
CA VAL A 109 6.27 3.02 -6.33
C VAL A 109 6.45 4.46 -5.85
N PHE A 110 6.92 5.33 -6.75
CA PHE A 110 6.97 6.78 -6.58
C PHE A 110 6.03 7.46 -7.59
N LEU A 111 5.24 8.42 -7.12
CA LEU A 111 4.39 9.27 -7.96
C LEU A 111 5.07 10.62 -8.13
N ASN A 112 5.53 10.95 -9.33
CA ASN A 112 6.02 12.29 -9.63
C ASN A 112 4.83 13.20 -9.85
N LEU A 113 4.86 14.36 -9.18
CA LEU A 113 3.74 15.28 -9.13
C LEU A 113 4.00 16.52 -9.97
N SER A 114 2.91 17.21 -10.35
CA SER A 114 2.96 18.44 -11.15
C SER A 114 3.64 19.61 -10.45
N ASP A 115 3.74 19.57 -9.11
CA ASP A 115 4.49 20.53 -8.30
C ASP A 115 6.00 20.27 -8.26
N GLY A 116 6.48 19.26 -9.01
CA GLY A 116 7.89 18.87 -9.07
C GLY A 116 8.33 17.94 -7.93
N THR A 117 7.47 17.63 -6.97
CA THR A 117 7.78 16.70 -5.88
C THR A 117 7.52 15.25 -6.27
N SER A 118 8.02 14.31 -5.47
CA SER A 118 7.76 12.88 -5.65
C SER A 118 7.17 12.30 -4.36
N LEU A 119 5.99 11.68 -4.47
CA LEU A 119 5.29 11.07 -3.35
C LEU A 119 5.54 9.55 -3.33
N PRO A 120 6.11 8.99 -2.26
CA PRO A 120 6.22 7.55 -2.11
C PRO A 120 4.83 6.92 -1.88
N ALA A 121 4.54 5.84 -2.61
CA ALA A 121 3.29 5.11 -2.55
C ALA A 121 3.53 3.70 -1.99
N LEU A 122 3.68 3.60 -0.67
CA LEU A 122 4.05 2.36 0.04
C LEU A 122 3.01 1.23 -0.12
N GLY A 123 1.82 1.51 -0.67
CA GLY A 123 0.84 0.47 -0.98
C GLY A 123 1.25 -0.47 -2.12
N ILE A 124 2.29 -0.14 -2.89
CA ILE A 124 2.83 -0.97 -3.97
C ILE A 124 4.33 -1.18 -3.71
N GLN A 125 4.71 -2.38 -3.27
CA GLN A 125 6.07 -2.72 -2.84
C GLN A 125 6.58 -3.97 -3.54
N PRO A 126 7.73 -3.93 -4.24
CA PRO A 126 8.33 -5.12 -4.84
C PRO A 126 8.60 -6.22 -3.83
N GLY A 127 9.33 -5.93 -2.74
CA GLY A 127 9.60 -6.84 -1.61
C GLY A 127 9.50 -8.34 -1.92
N ILE A 128 8.57 -9.01 -1.22
CA ILE A 128 8.30 -10.46 -1.32
C ILE A 128 7.38 -10.81 -2.52
N ALA A 129 6.86 -9.80 -3.22
CA ALA A 129 5.83 -9.94 -4.25
C ALA A 129 6.17 -9.14 -5.52
N LYS A 130 7.43 -9.23 -6.00
CA LYS A 130 7.96 -8.35 -7.06
C LYS A 130 7.09 -8.30 -8.31
N GLN A 131 6.61 -9.45 -8.78
CA GLN A 131 5.76 -9.51 -9.98
C GLN A 131 4.40 -8.84 -9.78
N GLN A 132 3.80 -8.99 -8.60
CA GLN A 132 2.55 -8.29 -8.25
C GLN A 132 2.78 -6.78 -8.28
N ALA A 133 3.84 -6.29 -7.63
CA ALA A 133 4.14 -4.86 -7.58
C ALA A 133 4.39 -4.26 -8.97
N ILE A 134 5.04 -5.00 -9.88
CA ILE A 134 5.22 -4.57 -11.26
C ILE A 134 3.88 -4.52 -12.01
N GLY A 135 2.98 -5.48 -11.76
CA GLY A 135 1.62 -5.46 -12.29
C GLY A 135 0.82 -4.26 -11.79
N ASP A 136 0.80 -4.04 -10.48
CA ASP A 136 0.11 -2.93 -9.83
C ASP A 136 0.64 -1.56 -10.30
N ALA A 137 1.97 -1.41 -10.42
CA ALA A 137 2.58 -0.19 -10.93
C ALA A 137 2.20 0.08 -12.39
N ARG A 138 2.13 -0.96 -13.23
CA ARG A 138 1.67 -0.84 -14.63
C ARG A 138 0.20 -0.47 -14.70
N ALA A 139 -0.65 -1.09 -13.88
CA ALA A 139 -2.08 -0.80 -13.82
C ALA A 139 -2.33 0.67 -13.38
N LEU A 140 -1.64 1.14 -12.34
CA LEU A 140 -1.74 2.53 -11.89
C LEU A 140 -1.22 3.52 -12.94
N ARG A 141 -0.16 3.16 -13.68
CA ARG A 141 0.35 3.97 -14.80
C ARG A 141 -0.68 4.06 -15.92
N ALA A 142 -1.26 2.95 -16.34
CA ALA A 142 -2.29 2.94 -17.38
C ALA A 142 -3.50 3.81 -17.03
N LEU A 143 -3.93 3.77 -15.75
CA LEU A 143 -4.99 4.65 -15.25
C LEU A 143 -4.59 6.14 -15.31
N ALA A 144 -3.38 6.49 -14.90
CA ALA A 144 -2.89 7.88 -14.96
C ALA A 144 -2.82 8.38 -16.42
N ASP A 145 -2.27 7.56 -17.32
CA ASP A 145 -2.11 7.90 -18.74
C ASP A 145 -3.48 8.09 -19.44
N ALA A 146 -4.46 7.22 -19.16
CA ALA A 146 -5.81 7.33 -19.69
C ALA A 146 -6.51 8.64 -19.25
N ARG A 147 -6.23 9.12 -18.03
CA ARG A 147 -6.82 10.36 -17.49
C ARG A 147 -6.06 11.62 -17.93
N ALA A 148 -4.77 11.50 -18.24
CA ALA A 148 -3.98 12.60 -18.81
C ALA A 148 -4.39 12.92 -20.26
N THR A 149 -4.82 11.90 -21.02
CA THR A 149 -5.26 12.03 -22.42
C THR A 149 -6.73 12.45 -22.57
N GLY A 150 -7.54 12.26 -21.52
CA GLY A 150 -8.94 12.70 -21.42
C GLY A 150 -9.09 14.21 -21.20
N ARG A 151 -8.99 14.99 -22.27
CA ARG A 151 -9.50 16.38 -22.38
C ARG A 151 -11.03 16.39 -22.06
N PRO A 152 -11.62 17.47 -21.51
CA PRO A 152 -13.04 17.48 -21.16
C PRO A 152 -13.91 17.13 -22.36
N ALA A 153 -15.00 16.41 -22.13
CA ALA A 153 -16.05 16.25 -23.14
C ALA A 153 -16.40 17.65 -23.69
N PRO A 154 -16.43 17.86 -25.02
CA PRO A 154 -16.97 19.09 -25.58
C PRO A 154 -18.37 19.28 -25.00
N GLY A 155 -18.64 20.49 -24.49
CA GLY A 155 -19.97 20.85 -24.02
C GLY A 155 -21.01 20.49 -25.08
N LEU A 156 -22.09 19.86 -24.65
CA LEU A 156 -23.30 19.79 -25.46
C LEU A 156 -23.94 21.17 -25.38
N ASP A 157 -23.86 21.88 -26.49
CA ASP A 157 -24.70 23.02 -26.84
C ASP A 157 -26.19 22.61 -26.86
#